data_AF-S3KBL6-F1
#
_entry.id   AF-S3KBL6-F1
#
_cell.length_a   1.000
_cell.length_b   1.000
_cell.length_c   1.000
_cell.angle_alpha   90.00
_cell.angle_beta   90.00
_cell.angle_gamma   90.00
#
_symmetry.space_group_name_H-M   'P 1'
#
loop_
_entity.id
_entity.type
_entity.pdbx_description
1 polymer ?
#
loop_
_entity_poly.entity_id
_entity_poly.type
_entity_poly.pdbx_seq_one_letter_code
_entity_poly.pdbx_strand_id
1 'polypeptide(L)'
;MQEGIIKTLLKWYPTGIGGGITAHFLINHEWTQALVSTFVTACIALWTQFSQGFMREMEKILKNAGEMFAKWLAKWLPETIKKPLQTFRFQSQYCQNLVDNYRAFRTEGLITRNPFTPDLEKVFVPLQVAPKDAGTASQTLIPLSVSDKKRLPKTVIPGQESKKEELDIWNFLARIIDQPAYKHMVIIGGPGSGKTTLLEHLTLTYAQNKQYKYARKSPKLIPILLFLRKICDSITSKKEPDLSQLITEQLKNAESGLEINLPPKWFEEKLSQGKCLVMLDGMDEVADEKKRQLVSEWIDEQIRQYRKTTFILTSRPLGYRNSQLKEVTTSLEVKPFNFKQISKFVHSWYLENQILSEVRKVDTGVRIRAEQKANDLITRLQEHPPTLDMAQNPLLLTMIATLHNSGQVLPKSRGVLYEEMCYVLLERRRESKSLPDSLNLTREQKQSILQVLAFELKCQKIREFDLTKGTAIIKDELTNVAGNKIIPETFIKYIESDSGLIVEIEEGVYGFAHLSFQDYLTAVQVKEVNQEQLLIDNINHDWWAEVIRLYAPKNDTSKLIEAALDNPTELSLILAFDCLDEGKKVQQEVRERLEKKLEEDLNSPDQHISDRAGRVKLSRLTKITSN
;
A
#
# COMPACT_ATOMS: atom_id res chain seq x y z
N MET A 1 -35.70 41.95 -59.24
CA MET A 1 -36.32 41.28 -58.08
C MET A 1 -35.31 40.40 -57.32
N GLN A 2 -34.07 40.88 -57.09
CA GLN A 2 -33.09 40.16 -56.25
C GLN A 2 -32.26 41.08 -55.33
N GLU A 3 -32.21 42.40 -55.55
CA GLU A 3 -31.48 43.31 -54.64
C GLU A 3 -32.32 43.89 -53.48
N GLY A 4 -33.65 43.84 -53.57
CA GLY A 4 -34.56 44.35 -52.52
C GLY A 4 -34.76 43.39 -51.33
N ILE A 5 -34.62 42.08 -51.57
CA ILE A 5 -34.86 41.05 -50.55
C ILE A 5 -33.64 40.91 -49.63
N ILE A 6 -32.42 41.07 -50.16
CA ILE A 6 -31.17 40.99 -49.41
C ILE A 6 -31.00 42.17 -48.44
N LYS A 7 -31.45 43.38 -48.82
CA LYS A 7 -31.43 44.55 -47.91
C LYS A 7 -32.49 44.50 -46.81
N THR A 8 -33.54 43.69 -46.98
CA THR A 8 -34.57 43.50 -45.94
C THR A 8 -34.17 42.41 -44.94
N LEU A 9 -33.46 41.37 -45.41
CA LEU A 9 -32.87 40.33 -44.55
C LEU A 9 -31.69 40.84 -43.71
N LEU A 10 -30.90 41.81 -44.17
CA LEU A 10 -29.79 42.39 -43.41
C LEU A 10 -30.21 43.44 -42.36
N LYS A 11 -31.46 43.90 -42.35
CA LYS A 11 -31.94 44.94 -41.42
C LYS A 11 -32.48 44.38 -40.10
N TRP A 12 -32.50 43.06 -39.93
CA TRP A 12 -32.79 42.42 -38.66
C TRP A 12 -31.48 41.98 -37.97
N TYR A 13 -31.19 42.67 -36.89
CA TYR A 13 -30.10 42.49 -35.92
C TYR A 13 -30.11 41.06 -35.28
N PRO A 14 -29.14 40.66 -34.43
CA PRO A 14 -28.35 39.41 -34.41
C PRO A 14 -29.09 38.15 -33.88
N THR A 15 -30.42 38.17 -33.78
CA THR A 15 -31.25 37.08 -33.23
C THR A 15 -31.82 36.14 -34.30
N GLY A 16 -31.67 36.48 -35.59
CA GLY A 16 -32.29 35.73 -36.70
C GLY A 16 -31.74 34.31 -36.89
N ILE A 17 -30.44 34.09 -36.67
CA ILE A 17 -29.81 32.76 -36.86
C ILE A 17 -30.27 31.78 -35.77
N GLY A 18 -30.29 32.21 -34.50
CA GLY A 18 -30.75 31.38 -33.38
C GLY A 18 -32.26 31.11 -33.42
N GLY A 19 -33.06 32.09 -33.85
CA GLY A 19 -34.50 31.90 -34.09
C GLY A 19 -34.79 30.91 -35.22
N GLY A 20 -34.02 30.97 -36.32
CA GLY A 20 -34.14 30.06 -37.45
C GLY A 20 -33.78 28.61 -37.11
N ILE A 21 -32.71 28.39 -36.34
CA ILE A 21 -32.29 27.06 -35.87
C ILE A 21 -33.32 26.47 -34.89
N THR A 22 -33.84 27.30 -33.98
CA THR A 22 -34.88 26.89 -33.03
C THR A 22 -36.20 26.54 -33.74
N ALA A 23 -36.59 27.34 -34.75
CA ALA A 23 -37.76 27.07 -35.58
C ALA A 23 -37.60 25.78 -36.41
N HIS A 24 -36.40 25.51 -36.93
CA HIS A 24 -36.09 24.27 -37.64
C HIS A 24 -36.27 23.04 -36.74
N PHE A 25 -35.77 23.08 -35.50
CA PHE A 25 -35.94 21.98 -34.54
C PHE A 25 -37.38 21.83 -34.04
N LEU A 26 -38.14 22.93 -33.92
CA LEU A 26 -39.57 22.90 -33.61
C LEU A 26 -40.40 22.27 -34.74
N ILE A 27 -40.07 22.58 -36.00
CA ILE A 27 -40.73 22.00 -37.19
C ILE A 27 -40.42 20.50 -37.32
N ASN A 28 -39.22 20.06 -36.91
CA ASN A 28 -38.80 18.65 -36.94
C ASN A 28 -39.18 17.85 -35.67
N HIS A 29 -39.97 18.41 -34.75
CA HIS A 29 -40.39 17.80 -33.49
C HIS A 29 -39.26 17.42 -32.52
N GLU A 30 -38.08 18.04 -32.63
CA GLU A 30 -36.91 17.80 -31.77
C GLU A 30 -36.87 18.76 -30.56
N TRP A 31 -37.77 18.53 -29.60
CA TRP A 31 -38.03 19.44 -28.47
C TRP A 31 -36.82 19.72 -27.56
N THR A 32 -35.93 18.75 -27.37
CA THR A 32 -34.72 18.92 -26.55
C THR A 32 -33.70 19.85 -27.20
N GLN A 33 -33.52 19.73 -28.52
CA GLN A 33 -32.62 20.59 -29.29
C GLN A 33 -33.19 22.01 -29.43
N ALA A 34 -34.51 22.14 -29.57
CA ALA A 34 -35.19 23.43 -29.55
C ALA A 34 -34.99 24.16 -28.20
N LEU A 35 -35.08 23.46 -27.07
CA LEU A 35 -34.83 24.03 -25.74
C LEU A 35 -33.38 24.52 -25.56
N VAL A 36 -32.40 23.71 -25.96
CA VAL A 36 -30.98 24.07 -25.91
C VAL A 36 -30.69 25.27 -26.81
N SER A 37 -31.21 25.25 -28.04
CA SER A 37 -31.07 26.35 -29.01
C SER A 37 -31.69 27.65 -28.49
N THR A 38 -32.86 27.57 -27.85
CA THR A 38 -33.53 28.74 -27.24
C THR A 38 -32.69 29.32 -26.11
N PHE A 39 -32.15 28.46 -25.24
CA PHE A 39 -31.30 28.90 -24.12
C PHE A 39 -29.99 29.54 -24.60
N VAL A 40 -29.34 28.94 -25.61
CA VAL A 40 -28.12 29.50 -26.22
C VAL A 40 -28.43 30.84 -26.89
N THR A 41 -29.53 30.93 -27.64
CA THR A 41 -29.96 32.18 -28.29
C THR A 41 -30.28 33.26 -27.24
N ALA A 42 -30.92 32.91 -26.13
CA ALA A 42 -31.19 33.82 -25.02
C ALA A 42 -29.90 34.29 -24.34
N CYS A 43 -28.92 33.39 -24.13
CA CYS A 43 -27.61 33.76 -23.57
C CYS A 43 -26.83 34.68 -24.52
N ILE A 44 -26.88 34.45 -25.83
CA ILE A 44 -26.25 35.32 -26.84
C ILE A 44 -26.97 36.67 -26.92
N ALA A 45 -28.30 36.69 -26.82
CA ALA A 45 -29.10 37.92 -26.78
C ALA A 45 -28.81 38.75 -25.52
N LEU A 46 -28.73 38.10 -24.36
CA LEU A 46 -28.34 38.73 -23.09
C LEU A 46 -26.89 39.22 -23.14
N TRP A 47 -25.98 38.43 -23.72
CA TRP A 47 -24.58 38.82 -23.91
C TRP A 47 -24.44 40.00 -24.86
N THR A 48 -25.23 40.05 -25.94
CA THR A 48 -25.20 41.18 -26.89
C THR A 48 -25.85 42.43 -26.33
N GLN A 49 -26.93 42.34 -25.54
CA GLN A 49 -27.47 43.49 -24.82
C GLN A 49 -26.52 44.00 -23.75
N PHE A 50 -25.92 43.09 -22.98
CA PHE A 50 -24.91 43.43 -21.98
C PHE A 50 -23.68 44.05 -22.65
N SER A 51 -23.19 43.48 -23.75
CA SER A 51 -22.04 44.01 -24.48
C SER A 51 -22.34 45.35 -25.15
N GLN A 52 -23.56 45.58 -25.63
CA GLN A 52 -23.97 46.88 -26.17
C GLN A 52 -24.10 47.95 -25.09
N GLY A 53 -24.68 47.62 -23.93
CA GLY A 53 -24.75 48.52 -22.78
C GLY A 53 -23.34 48.86 -22.27
N PHE A 54 -22.49 47.85 -22.14
CA PHE A 54 -21.07 48.00 -21.82
C PHE A 54 -20.34 48.82 -22.87
N MET A 55 -20.52 48.56 -24.17
CA MET A 55 -19.83 49.29 -25.25
C MET A 55 -20.29 50.75 -25.35
N ARG A 56 -21.57 51.07 -25.09
CA ARG A 56 -22.06 52.45 -25.04
C ARG A 56 -21.50 53.22 -23.86
N GLU A 57 -21.38 52.55 -22.70
CA GLU A 57 -20.77 53.16 -21.52
C GLU A 57 -19.26 53.33 -21.69
N MET A 58 -18.60 52.36 -22.34
CA MET A 58 -17.21 52.43 -22.79
C MET A 58 -17.00 53.54 -23.82
N GLU A 59 -17.94 53.78 -24.75
CA GLU A 59 -17.86 54.83 -25.77
C GLU A 59 -18.01 56.25 -25.17
N LYS A 60 -18.84 56.39 -24.12
CA LYS A 60 -18.91 57.62 -23.30
C LYS A 60 -17.62 57.87 -22.51
N ILE A 61 -17.02 56.82 -21.96
CA ILE A 61 -15.74 56.89 -21.24
C ILE A 61 -14.58 57.17 -22.23
N LEU A 62 -14.60 56.57 -23.43
CA LEU A 62 -13.63 56.75 -24.51
C LEU A 62 -13.59 58.18 -25.07
N LYS A 63 -14.73 58.89 -25.07
CA LYS A 63 -14.77 60.29 -25.52
C LYS A 63 -14.09 61.28 -24.56
N ASN A 64 -13.98 60.93 -23.27
CA ASN A 64 -13.46 61.84 -22.24
C ASN A 64 -12.19 61.36 -21.53
N ALA A 65 -11.77 60.10 -21.69
CA ALA A 65 -10.65 59.51 -20.97
C ALA A 65 -9.56 58.94 -21.91
N GLY A 66 -8.70 59.83 -22.43
CA GLY A 66 -7.39 59.45 -22.97
C GLY A 66 -6.44 58.93 -21.89
N GLU A 67 -5.36 58.22 -22.29
CA GLU A 67 -4.25 57.58 -21.54
C GLU A 67 -4.57 56.82 -20.23
N MET A 68 -5.30 57.41 -19.29
CA MET A 68 -5.74 56.83 -18.02
C MET A 68 -6.56 55.55 -18.24
N PHE A 69 -7.46 55.53 -19.24
CA PHE A 69 -8.24 54.34 -19.55
C PHE A 69 -7.40 53.24 -20.22
N ALA A 70 -6.44 53.61 -21.09
CA ALA A 70 -5.50 52.65 -21.68
C ALA A 70 -4.58 52.03 -20.62
N LYS A 71 -4.10 52.82 -19.66
CA LYS A 71 -3.35 52.34 -18.48
C LYS A 71 -4.22 51.46 -17.58
N TRP A 72 -5.48 51.82 -17.36
CA TRP A 72 -6.44 51.00 -16.60
C TRP A 72 -6.73 49.67 -17.30
N LEU A 73 -7.04 49.66 -18.60
CA LEU A 73 -7.25 48.43 -19.39
C LEU A 73 -5.99 47.56 -19.45
N ALA A 74 -4.82 48.15 -19.66
CA ALA A 74 -3.55 47.43 -19.66
C ALA A 74 -3.24 46.77 -18.30
N LYS A 75 -3.70 47.35 -17.19
CA LYS A 75 -3.61 46.78 -15.85
C LYS A 75 -4.73 45.76 -15.55
N TRP A 76 -5.94 46.03 -16.02
CA TRP A 76 -7.14 45.22 -15.77
C TRP A 76 -7.19 43.92 -16.59
N LEU A 77 -6.79 43.95 -17.87
CA LEU A 77 -6.87 42.80 -18.78
C LEU A 77 -5.99 41.61 -18.34
N PRO A 78 -4.73 41.82 -17.88
CA PRO A 78 -3.91 40.74 -17.34
C PRO A 78 -4.45 40.18 -16.01
N GLU A 79 -4.92 41.04 -15.11
CA GLU A 79 -5.40 40.63 -13.77
C GLU A 79 -6.73 39.87 -13.83
N THR A 80 -7.66 40.29 -14.70
CA THR A 80 -9.03 39.78 -14.70
C THR A 80 -9.23 38.56 -15.59
N ILE A 81 -8.47 38.43 -16.68
CA ILE A 81 -8.64 37.34 -17.66
C ILE A 81 -7.40 36.46 -17.77
N LYS A 82 -6.20 37.05 -17.91
CA LYS A 82 -4.97 36.24 -18.13
C LYS A 82 -4.56 35.47 -16.88
N LYS A 83 -4.55 36.10 -15.70
CA LYS A 83 -4.16 35.47 -14.42
C LYS A 83 -5.04 34.25 -14.07
N PRO A 84 -6.39 34.32 -14.07
CA PRO A 84 -7.21 33.15 -13.77
C PRO A 84 -7.11 32.05 -14.84
N LEU A 85 -6.98 32.41 -16.13
CA LEU A 85 -6.80 31.43 -17.20
C LEU A 85 -5.46 30.69 -17.08
N GLN A 86 -4.37 31.40 -16.80
CA GLN A 86 -3.04 30.81 -16.55
C GLN A 86 -3.07 29.91 -15.31
N THR A 87 -3.71 30.36 -14.23
CA THR A 87 -3.89 29.59 -12.99
C THR A 87 -4.66 28.29 -13.24
N PHE A 88 -5.73 28.33 -14.05
CA PHE A 88 -6.52 27.17 -14.41
C PHE A 88 -5.73 26.19 -15.29
N ARG A 89 -5.02 26.69 -16.31
CA ARG A 89 -4.15 25.87 -17.16
C ARG A 89 -3.06 25.18 -16.36
N PHE A 90 -2.39 25.93 -15.48
CA PHE A 90 -1.38 25.38 -14.57
C PHE A 90 -1.96 24.26 -13.72
N GLN A 91 -3.11 24.49 -13.06
CA GLN A 91 -3.73 23.47 -12.21
C GLN A 91 -4.09 22.21 -13.00
N SER A 92 -4.62 22.35 -14.21
CA SER A 92 -4.96 21.23 -15.07
C SER A 92 -3.72 20.42 -15.47
N GLN A 93 -2.64 21.10 -15.85
CA GLN A 93 -1.36 20.46 -16.21
C GLN A 93 -0.72 19.77 -15.00
N TYR A 94 -0.72 20.43 -13.85
CA TYR A 94 -0.25 19.87 -12.58
C TYR A 94 -1.00 18.59 -12.22
N CYS A 95 -2.34 18.61 -12.26
CA CYS A 95 -3.14 17.42 -12.00
C CYS A 95 -2.90 16.32 -13.02
N GLN A 96 -2.75 16.65 -14.31
CA GLN A 96 -2.45 15.66 -15.35
C GLN A 96 -1.11 14.96 -15.10
N ASN A 97 -0.06 15.72 -14.74
CA ASN A 97 1.23 15.15 -14.35
C ASN A 97 1.10 14.18 -13.17
N LEU A 98 0.32 14.54 -12.14
CA LEU A 98 0.04 13.64 -11.03
C LEU A 98 -0.67 12.36 -11.48
N VAL A 99 -1.64 12.46 -12.39
CA VAL A 99 -2.31 11.26 -12.95
C VAL A 99 -1.30 10.38 -13.66
N ASP A 100 -0.42 10.94 -14.48
CA ASP A 100 0.57 10.16 -15.22
C ASP A 100 1.61 9.50 -14.30
N ASN A 101 2.00 10.15 -13.22
CA ASN A 101 2.96 9.60 -12.24
C ASN A 101 2.38 8.55 -11.29
N TYR A 102 1.08 8.60 -10.99
CA TYR A 102 0.45 7.76 -9.95
C TYR A 102 -0.66 6.82 -10.46
N ARG A 103 -0.91 6.75 -11.77
CA ARG A 103 -1.93 5.82 -12.34
C ARG A 103 -1.55 4.34 -12.19
N ALA A 104 -0.26 4.01 -12.24
CA ALA A 104 0.23 2.65 -12.18
C ALA A 104 0.46 2.21 -10.73
N PHE A 105 0.07 0.97 -10.40
CA PHE A 105 0.31 0.37 -9.09
C PHE A 105 1.78 0.05 -8.88
N ARG A 106 2.45 0.65 -7.89
CA ARG A 106 3.85 0.31 -7.59
C ARG A 106 3.94 -1.12 -7.03
N THR A 107 4.70 -1.97 -7.69
CA THR A 107 4.88 -3.37 -7.27
C THR A 107 6.04 -3.56 -6.26
N GLU A 108 6.59 -2.48 -5.70
CA GLU A 108 7.63 -2.50 -4.63
C GLU A 108 8.81 -3.46 -4.92
N GLY A 109 9.22 -3.57 -6.20
CA GLY A 109 10.32 -4.44 -6.62
C GLY A 109 9.94 -5.89 -6.92
N LEU A 110 8.65 -6.24 -6.94
CA LEU A 110 8.19 -7.55 -7.39
C LEU A 110 8.45 -7.76 -8.89
N ILE A 111 9.06 -8.90 -9.26
CA ILE A 111 9.06 -9.35 -10.66
C ILE A 111 7.67 -9.84 -11.00
N THR A 112 6.99 -9.12 -11.89
CA THR A 112 5.80 -9.63 -12.57
C THR A 112 6.24 -10.28 -13.89
N ARG A 113 5.77 -11.50 -14.18
CA ARG A 113 5.99 -12.12 -15.51
C ARG A 113 5.40 -11.30 -16.65
N ASN A 114 4.37 -10.51 -16.35
CA ASN A 114 3.80 -9.57 -17.28
C ASN A 114 4.60 -8.25 -17.24
N PRO A 115 5.00 -7.68 -18.39
CA PRO A 115 5.65 -6.38 -18.46
C PRO A 115 4.69 -5.22 -18.12
N PHE A 116 3.43 -5.54 -17.79
CA PHE A 116 2.37 -4.58 -17.54
C PHE A 116 2.11 -4.43 -16.05
N THR A 117 2.12 -3.18 -15.60
CA THR A 117 1.78 -2.79 -14.24
C THR A 117 0.27 -2.58 -14.12
N PRO A 118 -0.42 -3.18 -13.14
CA PRO A 118 -1.85 -2.96 -12.89
C PRO A 118 -2.20 -1.48 -12.68
N ASP A 119 -3.39 -1.06 -13.11
CA ASP A 119 -3.92 0.28 -12.80
C ASP A 119 -4.26 0.37 -11.29
N LEU A 120 -3.70 1.35 -10.58
CA LEU A 120 -3.87 1.53 -9.13
C LEU A 120 -5.36 1.64 -8.76
N GLU A 121 -6.16 2.41 -9.51
CA GLU A 121 -7.60 2.58 -9.24
C GLU A 121 -8.39 1.26 -9.33
N LYS A 122 -7.92 0.27 -10.09
CA LYS A 122 -8.60 -1.01 -10.32
C LYS A 122 -8.31 -2.04 -9.23
N VAL A 123 -7.09 -2.02 -8.70
CA VAL A 123 -6.62 -2.98 -7.69
C VAL A 123 -6.66 -2.44 -6.26
N PHE A 124 -6.84 -1.12 -6.08
CA PHE A 124 -6.87 -0.51 -4.75
C PHE A 124 -8.06 -1.00 -3.91
N VAL A 125 -7.74 -1.45 -2.70
CA VAL A 125 -8.71 -1.76 -1.66
C VAL A 125 -8.53 -0.75 -0.52
N PRO A 126 -9.59 0.01 -0.14
CA PRO A 126 -9.50 0.97 0.96
C PRO A 126 -9.00 0.33 2.25
N LEU A 127 -8.04 0.98 2.90
CA LEU A 127 -7.56 0.59 4.23
C LEU A 127 -8.61 0.92 5.27
N GLN A 128 -8.84 0.00 6.20
CA GLN A 128 -9.60 0.30 7.40
C GLN A 128 -8.68 1.03 8.39
N VAL A 129 -9.21 2.08 9.01
CA VAL A 129 -8.50 2.88 10.00
C VAL A 129 -9.36 3.05 11.25
N ALA A 130 -8.73 3.15 12.40
CA ALA A 130 -9.42 3.52 13.64
C ALA A 130 -8.69 4.65 14.35
N PRO A 131 -9.39 5.57 15.04
CA PRO A 131 -8.76 6.50 15.96
C PRO A 131 -7.91 5.73 16.97
N LYS A 132 -6.69 6.22 17.22
CA LYS A 132 -5.80 5.63 18.21
C LYS A 132 -6.23 6.08 19.61
N ASP A 133 -6.85 5.19 20.38
CA ASP A 133 -7.00 5.38 21.82
C ASP A 133 -5.60 5.32 22.47
N ALA A 134 -5.34 6.21 23.43
CA ALA A 134 -4.06 6.30 24.12
C ALA A 134 -3.80 5.04 24.97
N GLY A 135 -3.27 3.97 24.37
CA GLY A 135 -2.85 2.79 25.15
C GLY A 135 -2.46 1.52 24.39
N THR A 136 -2.90 1.29 23.15
CA THR A 136 -2.64 -0.01 22.50
C THR A 136 -2.35 0.19 21.01
N ALA A 137 -1.07 0.15 20.63
CA ALA A 137 -0.66 0.11 19.23
C ALA A 137 -0.23 -1.32 18.89
N SER A 138 -0.80 -1.91 17.83
CA SER A 138 -0.28 -3.17 17.30
C SER A 138 0.85 -2.84 16.32
N GLN A 139 2.06 -3.24 16.69
CA GLN A 139 3.31 -2.86 16.01
C GLN A 139 3.82 -3.96 15.07
N THR A 140 3.18 -5.13 15.10
CA THR A 140 3.45 -6.28 14.25
C THR A 140 2.85 -6.09 12.85
N LEU A 141 3.52 -6.60 11.82
CA LEU A 141 3.03 -6.59 10.42
C LEU A 141 1.67 -7.27 10.25
N ILE A 142 1.39 -8.23 11.15
CA ILE A 142 0.23 -9.11 11.23
C ILE A 142 0.01 -9.38 12.74
N PRO A 143 -1.23 -9.35 13.26
CA PRO A 143 -1.50 -9.78 14.64
C PRO A 143 -1.04 -11.23 14.85
N LEU A 144 -0.37 -11.53 15.98
CA LEU A 144 0.05 -12.89 16.32
C LEU A 144 -1.09 -13.91 16.13
N SER A 145 -0.73 -15.08 15.58
CA SER A 145 -1.66 -16.11 15.10
C SER A 145 -2.66 -16.59 16.17
N VAL A 146 -3.79 -17.11 15.71
CA VAL A 146 -4.90 -17.64 16.54
C VAL A 146 -4.43 -18.73 17.52
N SER A 147 -3.30 -19.39 17.25
CA SER A 147 -2.65 -20.37 18.12
C SER A 147 -2.38 -19.84 19.53
N ASP A 148 -2.05 -18.55 19.65
CA ASP A 148 -1.68 -17.91 20.91
C ASP A 148 -2.90 -17.41 21.72
N LYS A 149 -4.10 -17.35 21.12
CA LYS A 149 -5.34 -17.01 21.84
C LYS A 149 -5.86 -18.14 22.75
N LYS A 150 -5.21 -19.32 22.75
CA LYS A 150 -5.62 -20.49 23.56
C LYS A 150 -5.51 -20.31 25.09
N ARG A 151 -5.10 -19.15 25.60
CA ARG A 151 -5.08 -18.83 27.04
C ARG A 151 -6.16 -17.82 27.51
N LEU A 152 -7.15 -17.52 26.67
CA LEU A 152 -8.38 -16.82 27.10
C LEU A 152 -9.56 -17.81 27.07
N PRO A 153 -10.49 -17.76 28.05
CA PRO A 153 -11.56 -18.73 28.16
C PRO A 153 -12.43 -18.73 26.90
N LYS A 154 -12.60 -19.93 26.33
CA LYS A 154 -13.43 -20.21 25.16
C LYS A 154 -14.91 -20.00 25.48
N THR A 155 -15.46 -18.87 25.07
CA THR A 155 -16.87 -18.73 24.70
C THR A 155 -17.04 -17.46 23.87
N VAL A 156 -16.97 -17.59 22.54
CA VAL A 156 -17.62 -16.63 21.64
C VAL A 156 -18.39 -17.45 20.62
N ILE A 157 -19.70 -17.52 20.84
CA ILE A 157 -20.71 -18.02 19.91
C ILE A 157 -20.78 -17.00 18.75
N PRO A 158 -20.87 -17.43 17.48
CA PRO A 158 -21.03 -16.51 16.36
C PRO A 158 -22.45 -15.95 16.36
N GLY A 159 -22.61 -14.78 16.97
CA GLY A 159 -23.88 -14.07 17.04
C GLY A 159 -23.76 -12.91 18.02
N GLN A 160 -23.77 -11.69 17.48
CA GLN A 160 -23.59 -10.40 18.18
C GLN A 160 -22.14 -9.87 18.25
N GLU A 161 -21.52 -9.67 17.09
CA GLU A 161 -20.65 -8.50 16.93
C GLU A 161 -21.56 -7.28 16.76
N SER A 162 -21.55 -6.38 17.75
CA SER A 162 -22.02 -5.00 17.55
C SER A 162 -21.37 -4.47 16.27
N LYS A 163 -22.16 -3.99 15.29
CA LYS A 163 -21.66 -3.34 14.07
C LYS A 163 -20.63 -2.24 14.43
N LYS A 164 -19.35 -2.59 14.52
CA LYS A 164 -18.27 -1.61 14.51
C LYS A 164 -18.27 -1.04 13.09
N GLU A 165 -18.48 0.26 12.96
CA GLU A 165 -18.39 0.93 11.66
C GLU A 165 -17.00 0.66 11.06
N GLU A 166 -16.96 0.02 9.89
CA GLU A 166 -15.73 -0.11 9.09
C GLU A 166 -15.36 1.28 8.58
N LEU A 167 -14.52 2.01 9.31
CA LEU A 167 -14.07 3.35 8.93
C LEU A 167 -12.88 3.27 7.98
N ASP A 168 -12.87 4.11 6.95
CA ASP A 168 -11.74 4.38 6.06
C ASP A 168 -11.38 5.88 6.09
N ILE A 169 -10.32 6.27 5.36
CA ILE A 169 -9.87 7.68 5.33
C ILE A 169 -10.92 8.64 4.76
N TRP A 170 -11.81 8.16 3.89
CA TRP A 170 -12.82 8.99 3.24
C TRP A 170 -13.91 9.39 4.23
N ASN A 171 -14.18 8.57 5.26
CA ASN A 171 -15.07 8.97 6.35
C ASN A 171 -14.57 10.23 7.08
N PHE A 172 -13.25 10.37 7.25
CA PHE A 172 -12.64 11.55 7.90
C PHE A 172 -12.56 12.74 6.93
N LEU A 173 -12.09 12.51 5.70
CA LEU A 173 -11.99 13.55 4.65
C LEU A 173 -13.34 14.21 4.33
N ALA A 174 -14.43 13.45 4.37
CA ALA A 174 -15.78 13.96 4.16
C ALA A 174 -16.29 14.87 5.28
N ARG A 175 -15.65 14.84 6.45
CA ARG A 175 -16.05 15.58 7.66
C ARG A 175 -15.11 16.75 7.98
N ILE A 176 -14.06 17.01 7.21
CA ILE A 176 -13.06 18.06 7.54
C ILE A 176 -13.62 19.49 7.55
N ILE A 177 -14.76 19.72 6.87
CA ILE A 177 -15.47 21.00 6.90
C ILE A 177 -16.21 21.15 8.23
N ASP A 178 -16.88 20.09 8.68
CA ASP A 178 -17.72 20.09 9.88
C ASP A 178 -16.89 19.85 11.17
N GLN A 179 -15.76 19.16 11.05
CA GLN A 179 -14.86 18.78 12.15
C GLN A 179 -13.42 19.19 11.80
N PRO A 180 -13.01 20.43 12.15
CA PRO A 180 -11.67 20.94 11.87
C PRO A 180 -10.53 20.09 12.46
N ALA A 181 -10.80 19.31 13.51
CA ALA A 181 -9.84 18.36 14.08
C ALA A 181 -9.37 17.28 13.09
N TYR A 182 -10.10 17.03 12.01
CA TYR A 182 -9.69 16.11 10.94
C TYR A 182 -8.87 16.78 9.84
N LYS A 183 -8.52 18.06 9.97
CA LYS A 183 -7.65 18.72 9.00
C LYS A 183 -6.20 18.26 9.11
N HIS A 184 -5.71 17.95 10.31
CA HIS A 184 -4.34 17.53 10.53
C HIS A 184 -4.34 16.12 11.12
N MET A 185 -4.00 15.15 10.27
CA MET A 185 -4.09 13.74 10.60
C MET A 185 -2.73 13.07 10.44
N VAL A 186 -2.44 12.09 11.29
CA VAL A 186 -1.38 11.11 11.07
C VAL A 186 -1.98 9.72 10.91
N ILE A 187 -1.51 8.98 9.90
CA ILE A 187 -1.85 7.60 9.62
C ILE A 187 -0.66 6.73 10.04
N ILE A 188 -0.87 5.93 11.07
CA ILE A 188 0.13 5.07 11.70
C ILE A 188 -0.14 3.63 11.27
N GLY A 189 0.91 2.90 10.92
CA GLY A 189 0.81 1.47 10.64
C GLY A 189 2.17 0.83 10.44
N GLY A 190 2.24 -0.50 10.59
CA GLY A 190 3.47 -1.26 10.36
C GLY A 190 4.01 -1.14 8.92
N PRO A 191 5.20 -1.69 8.64
CA PRO A 191 5.70 -1.78 7.27
C PRO A 191 4.69 -2.49 6.35
N GLY A 192 4.71 -2.26 5.04
CA GLY A 192 3.82 -2.96 4.10
C GLY A 192 2.29 -2.77 4.28
N SER A 193 1.84 -1.97 5.26
CA SER A 193 0.42 -1.77 5.59
C SER A 193 -0.37 -0.95 4.54
N GLY A 194 0.27 -0.54 3.44
CA GLY A 194 -0.37 0.21 2.36
C GLY A 194 -0.48 1.73 2.56
N LYS A 195 0.21 2.33 3.54
CA LYS A 195 0.16 3.79 3.80
C LYS A 195 0.55 4.64 2.59
N THR A 196 1.69 4.36 1.99
CA THR A 196 2.16 5.04 0.77
C THR A 196 1.17 4.86 -0.37
N THR A 197 0.71 3.61 -0.60
CA THR A 197 -0.30 3.29 -1.61
C THR A 197 -1.61 4.04 -1.41
N LEU A 198 -2.02 4.25 -0.15
CA LEU A 198 -3.18 5.07 0.18
C LEU A 198 -2.96 6.55 -0.20
N LEU A 199 -1.80 7.13 0.10
CA LEU A 199 -1.50 8.51 -0.30
C LEU A 199 -1.42 8.68 -1.82
N GLU A 200 -0.86 7.71 -2.53
CA GLU A 200 -0.84 7.68 -4.00
C GLU A 200 -2.27 7.58 -4.57
N HIS A 201 -3.13 6.73 -3.99
CA HIS A 201 -4.54 6.62 -4.37
C HIS A 201 -5.30 7.92 -4.15
N LEU A 202 -5.10 8.58 -3.00
CA LEU A 202 -5.67 9.90 -2.74
C LEU A 202 -5.19 10.92 -3.77
N THR A 203 -3.89 10.94 -4.06
CA THR A 203 -3.28 11.82 -5.06
C THR A 203 -3.94 11.65 -6.42
N LEU A 204 -4.04 10.40 -6.90
CA LEU A 204 -4.69 10.06 -8.16
C LEU A 204 -6.17 10.46 -8.17
N THR A 205 -6.91 10.12 -7.10
CA THR A 205 -8.35 10.37 -7.00
C THR A 205 -8.68 11.86 -7.01
N TYR A 206 -7.93 12.67 -6.26
CA TYR A 206 -8.11 14.13 -6.22
C TYR A 206 -7.63 14.79 -7.51
N ALA A 207 -6.53 14.34 -8.10
CA ALA A 207 -6.04 14.86 -9.38
C ALA A 207 -7.06 14.62 -10.52
N GLN A 208 -7.78 13.49 -10.49
CA GLN A 208 -8.88 13.19 -11.41
C GLN A 208 -10.23 13.83 -11.02
N ASN A 209 -10.29 14.55 -9.89
CA ASN A 209 -11.52 15.13 -9.33
C ASN A 209 -12.65 14.08 -9.15
N LYS A 210 -12.28 12.88 -8.67
CA LYS A 210 -13.18 11.72 -8.46
C LYS A 210 -13.51 11.43 -6.99
N GLN A 211 -13.08 12.27 -6.05
CA GLN A 211 -13.29 12.08 -4.60
C GLN A 211 -14.76 11.85 -4.20
N TYR A 212 -15.71 12.45 -4.96
CA TYR A 212 -17.15 12.29 -4.73
C TYR A 212 -17.64 10.85 -4.89
N LYS A 213 -16.90 10.00 -5.62
CA LYS A 213 -17.21 8.57 -5.79
C LYS A 213 -16.96 7.76 -4.51
N TYR A 214 -16.04 8.22 -3.67
CA TYR A 214 -15.72 7.56 -2.40
C TYR A 214 -16.53 8.16 -1.26
N ALA A 215 -16.59 9.50 -1.17
CA ALA A 215 -17.49 10.16 -0.25
C ALA A 215 -18.02 11.47 -0.84
N ARG A 216 -19.35 11.57 -0.97
CA ARG A 216 -20.05 12.67 -1.66
C ARG A 216 -19.79 14.05 -1.05
N LYS A 217 -19.49 14.10 0.25
CA LYS A 217 -19.21 15.34 1.00
C LYS A 217 -17.72 15.74 1.01
N SER A 218 -16.82 14.91 0.45
CA SER A 218 -15.40 15.26 0.39
C SER A 218 -15.16 16.52 -0.42
N PRO A 219 -14.43 17.52 0.12
CA PRO A 219 -14.16 18.77 -0.58
C PRO A 219 -13.30 18.54 -1.81
N LYS A 220 -13.29 19.52 -2.73
CA LYS A 220 -12.32 19.55 -3.84
C LYS A 220 -11.03 20.17 -3.35
N LEU A 221 -9.96 19.37 -3.28
CA LEU A 221 -8.63 19.80 -2.87
C LEU A 221 -7.60 19.49 -3.96
N ILE A 222 -6.53 20.27 -3.99
CA ILE A 222 -5.37 20.08 -4.85
C ILE A 222 -4.40 19.17 -4.08
N PRO A 223 -4.15 17.93 -4.54
CA PRO A 223 -3.30 17.00 -3.82
C PRO A 223 -1.82 17.35 -4.03
N ILE A 224 -1.05 17.30 -2.95
CA ILE A 224 0.40 17.55 -2.94
C ILE A 224 1.02 16.41 -2.14
N LEU A 225 1.69 15.46 -2.82
CA LEU A 225 2.37 14.34 -2.19
C LEU A 225 3.88 14.59 -2.15
N LEU A 226 4.45 14.62 -0.96
CA LEU A 226 5.89 14.75 -0.73
C LEU A 226 6.40 13.55 0.06
N PHE A 227 7.49 12.95 -0.42
CA PHE A 227 8.17 11.86 0.28
C PHE A 227 9.26 12.43 1.17
N LEU A 228 9.13 12.32 2.50
CA LEU A 228 10.06 12.93 3.46
C LEU A 228 11.49 12.45 3.24
N ARG A 229 11.68 11.18 2.86
CA ARG A 229 12.99 10.62 2.47
C ARG A 229 13.71 11.40 1.35
N LYS A 230 12.98 12.06 0.44
CA LYS A 230 13.55 12.82 -0.68
C LYS A 230 13.82 14.29 -0.35
N ILE A 231 13.15 14.83 0.66
CA ILE A 231 13.15 16.27 0.97
C ILE A 231 13.79 16.61 2.32
N CYS A 232 14.10 15.60 3.14
CA CYS A 232 14.66 15.81 4.47
C CYS A 232 15.97 16.62 4.46
N ASP A 233 16.85 16.40 3.48
CA ASP A 233 18.10 17.17 3.37
C ASP A 233 17.85 18.62 2.96
N SER A 234 16.82 18.89 2.15
CA SER A 234 16.41 20.26 1.82
C SER A 234 15.83 20.97 3.05
N ILE A 235 15.00 20.29 3.83
CA ILE A 235 14.41 20.80 5.07
C ILE A 235 15.50 21.11 6.10
N THR A 236 16.44 20.19 6.31
CA THR A 236 17.49 20.31 7.33
C THR A 236 18.69 21.15 6.89
N SER A 237 18.63 21.78 5.72
CA SER A 237 19.67 22.71 5.25
C SER A 237 19.62 24.03 6.02
N LYS A 238 20.71 24.82 5.98
CA LYS A 238 20.83 26.09 6.74
C LYS A 238 19.76 27.15 6.44
N LYS A 239 18.98 26.97 5.37
CA LYS A 239 17.95 27.90 4.92
C LYS A 239 16.66 27.10 4.79
N GLU A 240 16.10 26.69 5.93
CA GLU A 240 14.85 25.92 6.03
C GLU A 240 13.80 26.53 5.08
N PRO A 241 13.41 25.81 4.01
CA PRO A 241 12.52 26.36 3.01
C PRO A 241 11.08 26.37 3.53
N ASP A 242 10.30 27.38 3.17
CA ASP A 242 8.85 27.34 3.33
C ASP A 242 8.23 26.22 2.48
N LEU A 243 7.12 25.63 2.90
CA LEU A 243 6.46 24.53 2.18
C LEU A 243 6.18 24.90 0.70
N SER A 244 5.75 26.13 0.42
CA SER A 244 5.47 26.56 -0.95
C SER A 244 6.72 26.64 -1.83
N GLN A 245 7.86 27.00 -1.23
CA GLN A 245 9.17 27.03 -1.88
C GLN A 245 9.64 25.61 -2.16
N LEU A 246 9.54 24.73 -1.15
CA LEU A 246 9.92 23.33 -1.29
C LEU A 246 9.14 22.61 -2.39
N ILE A 247 7.82 22.81 -2.46
CA ILE A 247 6.98 22.24 -3.54
C ILE A 247 7.41 22.77 -4.91
N THR A 248 7.70 24.08 -4.99
CA THR A 248 8.11 24.73 -6.23
C THR A 248 9.46 24.19 -6.72
N GLU A 249 10.41 24.01 -5.82
CA GLU A 249 11.73 23.45 -6.12
C GLU A 249 11.65 21.99 -6.58
N GLN A 250 10.86 21.18 -5.89
CA GLN A 250 10.62 19.78 -6.29
C GLN A 250 10.02 19.67 -7.69
N LEU A 251 9.09 20.56 -8.06
CA LEU A 251 8.51 20.58 -9.40
C LEU A 251 9.50 21.00 -10.48
N LYS A 252 10.39 21.95 -10.18
CA LYS A 252 11.44 22.40 -11.12
C LYS A 252 12.51 21.34 -11.35
N ASN A 253 12.83 20.58 -10.30
CA ASN A 253 13.86 19.55 -10.35
C ASN A 253 13.35 18.20 -10.90
N ALA A 254 12.03 18.04 -11.04
CA ALA A 254 11.48 16.82 -11.60
C ALA A 254 11.83 16.69 -13.09
N GLU A 255 12.47 15.58 -13.47
CA GLU A 255 12.88 15.22 -14.84
C GLU A 255 11.73 15.19 -15.88
N SER A 256 10.49 15.38 -15.42
CA SER A 256 9.23 15.35 -16.19
C SER A 256 9.10 16.34 -17.35
N GLY A 257 10.16 17.05 -17.76
CA GLY A 257 10.16 17.92 -18.94
C GLY A 257 9.13 19.05 -18.90
N LEU A 258 8.59 19.32 -17.72
CA LEU A 258 7.53 20.28 -17.48
C LEU A 258 8.16 21.66 -17.37
N GLU A 259 8.40 22.28 -18.53
CA GLU A 259 8.60 23.73 -18.67
C GLU A 259 7.31 24.45 -18.27
N ILE A 260 6.97 24.39 -16.98
CA ILE A 260 5.74 24.97 -16.50
C ILE A 260 5.98 26.44 -16.24
N ASN A 261 5.18 27.28 -16.88
CA ASN A 261 4.94 28.66 -16.46
C ASN A 261 4.17 28.65 -15.11
N LEU A 262 4.85 28.26 -14.03
CA LEU A 262 4.32 28.30 -12.67
C LEU A 262 3.97 29.75 -12.33
N PRO A 263 2.69 30.07 -12.07
CA PRO A 263 2.34 31.42 -11.66
C PRO A 263 3.04 31.75 -10.33
N PRO A 264 3.61 32.96 -10.19
CA PRO A 264 4.24 33.37 -8.94
C PRO A 264 3.29 33.19 -7.75
N LYS A 265 3.81 32.66 -6.63
CA LYS A 265 3.08 32.45 -5.37
C LYS A 265 1.84 31.55 -5.47
N TRP A 266 1.67 30.78 -6.54
CA TRP A 266 0.47 29.95 -6.72
C TRP A 266 0.26 28.96 -5.56
N PHE A 267 1.30 28.21 -5.16
CA PHE A 267 1.20 27.29 -4.04
C PHE A 267 0.93 28.01 -2.71
N GLU A 268 1.65 29.11 -2.44
CA GLU A 268 1.45 29.95 -1.25
C GLU A 268 -0.01 30.42 -1.13
N GLU A 269 -0.60 30.91 -2.23
CA GLU A 269 -2.00 31.35 -2.27
C GLU A 269 -2.98 30.17 -2.03
N LYS A 270 -2.76 29.01 -2.66
CA LYS A 270 -3.65 27.84 -2.52
C LYS A 270 -3.58 27.21 -1.13
N LEU A 271 -2.37 27.12 -0.55
CA LEU A 271 -2.15 26.67 0.82
C LEU A 271 -2.80 27.61 1.83
N SER A 272 -2.62 28.93 1.66
CA SER A 272 -3.24 29.93 2.55
C SER A 272 -4.77 29.93 2.47
N GLN A 273 -5.34 29.59 1.31
CA GLN A 273 -6.79 29.44 1.11
C GLN A 273 -7.35 28.12 1.64
N GLY A 274 -6.52 27.17 2.06
CA GLY A 274 -6.96 25.83 2.47
C GLY A 274 -7.51 24.98 1.32
N LYS A 275 -7.05 25.22 0.09
CA LYS A 275 -7.48 24.48 -1.11
C LYS A 275 -6.60 23.28 -1.43
N CYS A 276 -5.61 22.99 -0.59
CA CYS A 276 -4.65 21.92 -0.77
C CYS A 276 -4.90 20.76 0.20
N LEU A 277 -4.55 19.57 -0.26
CA LEU A 277 -4.36 18.37 0.55
C LEU A 277 -2.87 18.04 0.51
N VAL A 278 -2.15 18.38 1.57
CA VAL A 278 -0.72 18.11 1.70
C VAL A 278 -0.54 16.75 2.36
N MET A 279 0.17 15.86 1.69
CA MET A 279 0.43 14.50 2.12
C MET A 279 1.94 14.33 2.28
N LEU A 280 2.39 14.01 3.49
CA LEU A 280 3.81 13.81 3.82
C LEU A 280 4.03 12.33 4.14
N ASP A 281 4.72 11.63 3.23
CA ASP A 281 4.94 10.19 3.35
C ASP A 281 6.26 9.85 4.04
N GLY A 282 6.21 8.94 5.01
CA GLY A 282 7.39 8.23 5.53
C GLY A 282 8.19 9.00 6.58
N MET A 283 7.56 9.49 7.66
CA MET A 283 8.30 10.15 8.75
C MET A 283 9.36 9.23 9.38
N ASP A 284 9.09 7.92 9.45
CA ASP A 284 10.00 6.88 9.92
C ASP A 284 11.20 6.63 8.99
N GLU A 285 11.11 7.05 7.72
CA GLU A 285 12.18 6.82 6.74
C GLU A 285 13.33 7.84 6.85
N VAL A 286 13.20 8.84 7.72
CA VAL A 286 14.30 9.73 8.10
C VAL A 286 15.15 9.01 9.16
N ALA A 287 16.22 8.35 8.71
CA ALA A 287 17.03 7.46 9.55
C ALA A 287 17.68 8.15 10.76
N ASP A 288 18.22 9.36 10.55
CA ASP A 288 18.86 10.14 11.61
C ASP A 288 17.81 10.78 12.53
N GLU A 289 17.90 10.50 13.82
CA GLU A 289 16.96 10.97 14.83
C GLU A 289 16.95 12.49 14.99
N LYS A 290 18.11 13.15 14.92
CA LYS A 290 18.20 14.61 15.00
C LYS A 290 17.58 15.25 13.75
N LYS A 291 17.86 14.71 12.56
CA LYS A 291 17.21 15.17 11.33
C LYS A 291 15.70 14.98 11.41
N ARG A 292 15.24 13.84 11.92
CA ARG A 292 13.82 13.54 12.08
C ARG A 292 13.14 14.54 13.02
N GLN A 293 13.80 14.92 14.12
CA GLN A 293 13.31 15.95 15.05
C GLN A 293 13.19 17.32 14.36
N LEU A 294 14.22 17.75 13.62
CA LEU A 294 14.18 19.00 12.84
C LEU A 294 13.05 19.00 11.80
N VAL A 295 12.86 17.85 11.12
CA VAL A 295 11.75 17.69 10.18
C VAL A 295 10.40 17.80 10.89
N SER A 296 10.23 17.20 12.08
CA SER A 296 8.99 17.34 12.86
C SER A 296 8.71 18.79 13.25
N GLU A 297 9.72 19.50 13.73
CA GLU A 297 9.61 20.92 14.12
C GLU A 297 9.22 21.79 12.92
N TRP A 298 9.86 21.57 11.78
CA TRP A 298 9.53 22.22 10.52
C TRP A 298 8.09 21.94 10.10
N ILE A 299 7.64 20.68 10.14
CA ILE A 299 6.25 20.33 9.77
C ILE A 299 5.24 21.02 10.68
N ASP A 300 5.48 21.02 11.99
CA ASP A 300 4.63 21.74 12.95
C ASP A 300 4.55 23.24 12.61
N GLU A 301 5.65 23.86 12.17
CA GLU A 301 5.65 25.25 11.70
C GLU A 301 4.83 25.42 10.42
N GLN A 302 4.96 24.52 9.45
CA GLN A 302 4.16 24.57 8.22
C GLN A 302 2.67 24.41 8.49
N ILE A 303 2.29 23.53 9.44
CA ILE A 303 0.89 23.38 9.88
C ILE A 303 0.41 24.67 10.57
N ARG A 304 1.25 25.32 11.38
CA ARG A 304 0.95 26.63 12.00
C ARG A 304 0.76 27.75 10.98
N GLN A 305 1.58 27.78 9.95
CA GLN A 305 1.50 28.78 8.90
C GLN A 305 0.27 28.57 8.00
N TYR A 306 -0.04 27.32 7.67
CA TYR A 306 -1.11 26.94 6.75
C TYR A 306 -2.28 26.21 7.42
N ARG A 307 -2.74 26.69 8.60
CA ARG A 307 -3.82 26.09 9.42
C ARG A 307 -5.12 25.72 8.70
N LYS A 308 -5.42 26.37 7.56
CA LYS A 308 -6.62 26.08 6.78
C LYS A 308 -6.46 24.86 5.86
N THR A 309 -5.23 24.52 5.51
CA THR A 309 -4.86 23.38 4.64
C THR A 309 -5.05 22.06 5.36
N THR A 310 -5.40 21.03 4.60
CA THR A 310 -5.51 19.68 5.13
C THR A 310 -4.16 18.99 5.01
N PHE A 311 -3.65 18.45 6.11
CA PHE A 311 -2.40 17.70 6.20
C PHE A 311 -2.69 16.24 6.57
N ILE A 312 -2.10 15.31 5.82
CA ILE A 312 -2.06 13.88 6.16
C ILE A 312 -0.61 13.46 6.19
N LEU A 313 -0.18 12.89 7.31
CA LEU A 313 1.14 12.32 7.46
C LEU A 313 1.07 10.81 7.57
N THR A 314 2.12 10.12 7.17
CA THR A 314 2.27 8.69 7.43
C THR A 314 3.54 8.42 8.24
N SER A 315 3.45 7.45 9.14
CA SER A 315 4.61 6.99 9.90
C SER A 315 4.41 5.55 10.39
N ARG A 316 5.51 4.90 10.78
CA ARG A 316 5.46 3.72 11.66
C ARG A 316 5.19 4.14 13.11
N PRO A 317 4.65 3.22 13.95
CA PRO A 317 4.32 3.53 15.34
C PRO A 317 5.47 4.20 16.13
N LEU A 318 6.69 3.68 16.03
CA LEU A 318 7.84 4.17 16.80
C LEU A 318 8.44 5.44 16.21
N GLY A 319 8.57 5.51 14.89
CA GLY A 319 9.02 6.73 14.20
C GLY A 319 8.20 7.95 14.62
N TYR A 320 6.87 7.80 14.76
CA TYR A 320 5.99 8.87 15.23
C TYR A 320 6.06 9.11 16.75
N ARG A 321 6.20 8.06 17.58
CA ARG A 321 6.33 8.24 19.05
C ARG A 321 7.53 9.12 19.41
N ASN A 322 8.66 8.91 18.74
CA ASN A 322 9.91 9.63 19.05
C ASN A 322 9.96 11.04 18.42
N SER A 323 9.02 11.37 17.53
CA SER A 323 9.00 12.64 16.81
C SER A 323 7.57 13.19 16.69
N GLN A 324 6.80 13.06 17.78
CA GLN A 324 5.37 13.38 17.78
C GLN A 324 5.13 14.86 17.43
N LEU A 325 4.26 15.07 16.44
CA LEU A 325 3.87 16.39 15.98
C LEU A 325 2.84 17.01 16.92
N LYS A 326 3.09 18.24 17.37
CA LYS A 326 2.22 18.96 18.31
C LYS A 326 0.95 19.48 17.64
N GLU A 327 1.02 19.76 16.34
CA GLU A 327 -0.09 20.37 15.60
C GLU A 327 -1.03 19.36 14.94
N VAL A 328 -0.72 18.07 15.04
CA VAL A 328 -1.57 16.97 14.58
C VAL A 328 -2.68 16.73 15.61
N THR A 329 -3.92 16.83 15.16
CA THR A 329 -5.11 16.75 16.02
C THR A 329 -5.78 15.38 16.02
N THR A 330 -5.49 14.54 15.02
CA THR A 330 -6.10 13.21 14.88
C THR A 330 -5.05 12.17 14.52
N SER A 331 -5.00 11.07 15.29
CA SER A 331 -4.15 9.91 15.02
C SER A 331 -5.00 8.72 14.62
N LEU A 332 -4.72 8.16 13.44
CA LEU A 332 -5.43 7.02 12.86
C LEU A 332 -4.47 5.85 12.74
N GLU A 333 -4.86 4.68 13.22
CA GLU A 333 -4.11 3.43 13.07
C GLU A 333 -4.73 2.59 11.94
N VAL A 334 -3.89 2.13 11.01
CA VAL A 334 -4.27 1.19 9.95
C VAL A 334 -4.55 -0.17 10.57
N LYS A 335 -5.70 -0.76 10.26
CA LYS A 335 -6.05 -2.12 10.65
C LYS A 335 -5.56 -3.14 9.62
N PRO A 336 -5.19 -4.35 10.05
CA PRO A 336 -4.89 -5.45 9.13
C PRO A 336 -6.06 -5.70 8.17
N PHE A 337 -5.78 -6.18 6.96
CA PHE A 337 -6.83 -6.57 6.04
C PHE A 337 -7.67 -7.69 6.62
N ASN A 338 -8.98 -7.47 6.66
CA ASN A 338 -9.92 -8.54 6.92
C ASN A 338 -10.12 -9.40 5.66
N PHE A 339 -10.75 -10.56 5.82
CA PHE A 339 -10.93 -11.50 4.71
C PHE A 339 -11.70 -10.91 3.52
N LYS A 340 -12.64 -9.99 3.75
CA LYS A 340 -13.39 -9.30 2.68
C LYS A 340 -12.46 -8.37 1.87
N GLN A 341 -11.54 -7.67 2.52
CA GLN A 341 -10.50 -6.88 1.85
C GLN A 341 -9.52 -7.75 1.08
N ILE A 342 -9.08 -8.88 1.66
CA ILE A 342 -8.21 -9.87 1.01
C ILE A 342 -8.86 -10.41 -0.26
N SER A 343 -10.08 -10.93 -0.14
CA SER A 343 -10.85 -11.48 -1.27
C SER A 343 -11.03 -10.42 -2.36
N LYS A 344 -11.45 -9.19 -2.00
CA LYS A 344 -11.59 -8.09 -2.97
C LYS A 344 -10.29 -7.78 -3.69
N PHE A 345 -9.17 -7.69 -2.96
CA PHE A 345 -7.86 -7.43 -3.55
C PHE A 345 -7.49 -8.53 -4.53
N VAL A 346 -7.60 -9.80 -4.12
CA VAL A 346 -7.29 -10.96 -4.96
C VAL A 346 -8.12 -10.94 -6.23
N HIS A 347 -9.45 -10.84 -6.15
CA HIS A 347 -10.28 -10.80 -7.37
C HIS A 347 -9.92 -9.63 -8.30
N SER A 348 -9.73 -8.42 -7.77
CA SER A 348 -9.32 -7.26 -8.57
C SER A 348 -7.95 -7.46 -9.21
N TRP A 349 -6.99 -8.02 -8.46
CA TRP A 349 -5.61 -8.25 -8.91
C TRP A 349 -5.58 -9.21 -10.09
N TYR A 350 -6.26 -10.36 -10.00
CA TYR A 350 -6.29 -11.34 -11.09
C TYR A 350 -7.06 -10.84 -12.29
N LEU A 351 -8.17 -10.13 -12.09
CA LEU A 351 -8.92 -9.54 -13.19
C LEU A 351 -8.07 -8.55 -13.97
N GLU A 352 -7.39 -7.63 -13.29
CA GLU A 352 -6.56 -6.61 -13.94
C GLU A 352 -5.35 -7.26 -14.65
N ASN A 353 -4.68 -8.21 -14.00
CA ASN A 353 -3.57 -8.94 -14.62
C ASN A 353 -4.01 -9.73 -15.87
N GLN A 354 -5.19 -10.37 -15.83
CA GLN A 354 -5.70 -11.12 -16.98
C GLN A 354 -6.07 -10.18 -18.13
N ILE A 355 -6.73 -9.04 -17.85
CA ILE A 355 -7.04 -8.00 -18.83
C ILE A 355 -5.76 -7.47 -19.48
N LEU A 356 -4.71 -7.20 -18.70
CA LEU A 356 -3.42 -6.75 -19.23
C LEU A 356 -2.73 -7.81 -20.08
N SER A 357 -2.76 -9.09 -19.67
CA SER A 357 -2.17 -10.19 -20.45
C SER A 357 -2.82 -10.40 -21.82
N GLU A 358 -4.09 -9.98 -21.98
CA GLU A 358 -4.86 -10.16 -23.22
C GLU A 358 -5.05 -8.86 -23.99
N VAL A 359 -4.11 -7.92 -23.86
CA VAL A 359 -4.11 -6.63 -24.58
C VAL A 359 -5.42 -5.87 -24.34
N ARG A 360 -5.85 -5.82 -23.07
CA ARG A 360 -7.04 -5.10 -22.59
C ARG A 360 -8.38 -5.61 -23.14
N LYS A 361 -8.44 -6.86 -23.63
CA LYS A 361 -9.72 -7.51 -23.92
C LYS A 361 -10.48 -7.81 -22.64
N VAL A 362 -11.78 -7.52 -22.66
CA VAL A 362 -12.70 -7.82 -21.55
C VAL A 362 -13.84 -8.65 -22.10
N ASP A 363 -13.63 -9.97 -22.19
CA ASP A 363 -14.68 -10.93 -22.52
C ASP A 363 -15.02 -11.83 -21.33
N THR A 364 -16.05 -12.66 -21.49
CA THR A 364 -16.50 -13.60 -20.46
C THR A 364 -15.42 -14.61 -20.09
N GLY A 365 -14.58 -15.03 -21.06
CA GLY A 365 -13.50 -15.99 -20.83
C GLY A 365 -12.35 -15.42 -19.98
N VAL A 366 -12.02 -14.13 -20.14
CA VAL A 366 -11.08 -13.38 -19.27
C VAL A 366 -11.58 -13.37 -17.83
N ARG A 367 -12.86 -13.04 -17.63
CA ARG A 367 -13.46 -12.97 -16.29
C ARG A 367 -13.48 -14.34 -15.60
N ILE A 368 -13.92 -15.39 -16.31
CA ILE A 368 -13.96 -16.75 -15.77
C ILE A 368 -12.56 -17.22 -15.35
N ARG A 369 -11.53 -17.02 -16.20
CA ARG A 369 -10.16 -17.43 -15.87
C ARG A 369 -9.57 -16.65 -14.70
N ALA A 370 -9.81 -15.35 -14.62
CA ALA A 370 -9.39 -14.53 -13.49
C ALA A 370 -10.06 -14.98 -12.18
N GLU A 371 -11.37 -15.26 -12.23
CA GLU A 371 -12.15 -15.72 -11.09
C GLU A 371 -11.72 -17.11 -10.61
N GLN A 372 -11.46 -18.05 -11.52
CA GLN A 372 -10.93 -19.38 -11.20
C GLN A 372 -9.60 -19.30 -10.45
N LYS A 373 -8.64 -18.50 -10.95
CA LYS A 373 -7.35 -18.33 -10.29
C LYS A 373 -7.46 -17.60 -8.95
N ALA A 374 -8.32 -16.59 -8.86
CA ALA A 374 -8.58 -15.87 -7.62
C ALA A 374 -9.17 -16.81 -6.55
N ASN A 375 -10.15 -17.64 -6.92
CA ASN A 375 -10.76 -18.62 -6.02
C ASN A 375 -9.76 -19.69 -5.58
N ASP A 376 -8.92 -20.19 -6.48
CA ASP A 376 -7.84 -21.14 -6.12
C ASP A 376 -6.88 -20.52 -5.08
N LEU A 377 -6.45 -19.26 -5.24
CA LEU A 377 -5.63 -18.61 -4.23
C LEU A 377 -6.37 -18.45 -2.90
N ILE A 378 -7.64 -18.02 -2.92
CA ILE A 378 -8.44 -17.83 -1.71
C ILE A 378 -8.58 -19.15 -0.93
N THR A 379 -8.90 -20.25 -1.62
CA THR A 379 -9.00 -21.59 -1.01
C THR A 379 -7.69 -21.97 -0.31
N ARG A 380 -6.55 -21.83 -1.01
CA ARG A 380 -5.23 -22.14 -0.45
C ARG A 380 -4.86 -21.27 0.76
N LEU A 381 -5.26 -20.00 0.76
CA LEU A 381 -5.06 -19.13 1.93
C LEU A 381 -5.86 -19.67 3.13
N GLN A 382 -7.12 -20.05 2.93
CA GLN A 382 -7.98 -20.56 4.00
C GLN A 382 -7.48 -21.89 4.59
N GLU A 383 -6.87 -22.74 3.77
CA GLU A 383 -6.30 -24.02 4.18
C GLU A 383 -4.98 -23.88 4.96
N HIS A 384 -4.36 -22.70 4.91
CA HIS A 384 -3.07 -22.41 5.52
C HIS A 384 -3.12 -21.16 6.40
N PRO A 385 -3.51 -21.30 7.69
CA PRO A 385 -3.63 -20.17 8.61
C PRO A 385 -2.40 -19.24 8.70
N PRO A 386 -1.14 -19.73 8.75
CA PRO A 386 0.02 -18.83 8.77
C PRO A 386 0.15 -17.95 7.51
N THR A 387 -0.20 -18.49 6.34
CA THR A 387 -0.19 -17.75 5.07
C THR A 387 -1.35 -16.76 5.00
N LEU A 388 -2.53 -17.13 5.52
CA LEU A 388 -3.67 -16.22 5.64
C LEU A 388 -3.38 -15.06 6.60
N ASP A 389 -2.71 -15.33 7.70
CA ASP A 389 -2.23 -14.31 8.64
C ASP A 389 -1.32 -13.33 7.88
N MET A 390 -0.37 -13.83 7.09
CA MET A 390 0.46 -12.98 6.21
C MET A 390 -0.34 -12.17 5.19
N ALA A 391 -1.39 -12.74 4.61
CA ALA A 391 -2.27 -12.05 3.68
C ALA A 391 -3.04 -10.87 4.29
N GLN A 392 -3.10 -10.74 5.62
CA GLN A 392 -3.63 -9.54 6.28
C GLN A 392 -2.74 -8.30 6.05
N ASN A 393 -1.47 -8.49 5.69
CA ASN A 393 -0.59 -7.42 5.27
C ASN A 393 -0.67 -7.20 3.75
N PRO A 394 -1.07 -6.01 3.26
CA PRO A 394 -1.24 -5.75 1.83
C PRO A 394 0.01 -6.03 0.99
N LEU A 395 1.21 -5.74 1.49
CA LEU A 395 2.45 -6.02 0.78
C LEU A 395 2.64 -7.53 0.60
N LEU A 396 2.54 -8.30 1.69
CA LEU A 396 2.70 -9.75 1.64
C LEU A 396 1.61 -10.41 0.78
N LEU A 397 0.36 -9.96 0.88
CA LEU A 397 -0.71 -10.39 -0.01
C LEU A 397 -0.39 -10.14 -1.49
N THR A 398 0.16 -8.97 -1.81
CA THR A 398 0.60 -8.64 -3.17
C THR A 398 1.70 -9.59 -3.64
N MET A 399 2.66 -9.92 -2.76
CA MET A 399 3.72 -10.89 -3.07
C MET A 399 3.15 -12.29 -3.35
N ILE A 400 2.26 -12.78 -2.48
CA ILE A 400 1.59 -14.08 -2.62
C ILE A 400 0.82 -14.15 -3.95
N ALA A 401 0.00 -13.13 -4.24
CA ALA A 401 -0.81 -13.08 -5.46
C ALA A 401 0.06 -12.97 -6.73
N THR A 402 1.18 -12.24 -6.66
CA THR A 402 2.11 -12.12 -7.77
C THR A 402 2.82 -13.44 -8.05
N LEU A 403 3.32 -14.11 -7.01
CA LEU A 403 4.01 -15.39 -7.14
C LEU A 403 3.08 -16.49 -7.66
N HIS A 404 1.85 -16.55 -7.14
CA HIS A 404 0.82 -17.47 -7.65
C HIS A 404 0.50 -17.21 -9.13
N ASN A 405 0.26 -15.95 -9.51
CA ASN A 405 -0.11 -15.63 -10.89
C ASN A 405 1.05 -15.86 -11.88
N SER A 406 2.30 -15.90 -11.41
CA SER A 406 3.46 -16.20 -12.23
C SER A 406 3.43 -17.62 -12.81
N GLY A 407 2.52 -18.52 -12.42
CA GLY A 407 2.47 -19.87 -12.98
C GLY A 407 3.61 -20.77 -12.51
N GLN A 408 4.43 -20.30 -11.56
CA GLN A 408 4.72 -21.18 -10.45
C GLN A 408 3.33 -21.49 -9.87
N VAL A 409 2.84 -22.72 -10.02
CA VAL A 409 1.87 -23.28 -9.05
C VAL A 409 2.27 -22.69 -7.72
N LEU A 410 1.42 -21.95 -6.97
CA LEU A 410 1.75 -21.44 -5.62
C LEU A 410 2.68 -22.49 -5.02
N PRO A 411 4.00 -22.23 -4.89
CA PRO A 411 4.96 -23.33 -4.96
C PRO A 411 4.49 -24.36 -3.98
N LYS A 412 4.27 -25.59 -4.46
CA LYS A 412 3.63 -26.64 -3.64
C LYS A 412 4.31 -26.74 -2.26
N SER A 413 5.57 -26.30 -2.19
CA SER A 413 6.29 -25.96 -0.97
C SER A 413 6.22 -24.47 -0.60
N ARG A 414 5.69 -24.21 0.60
CA ARG A 414 5.76 -22.93 1.34
C ARG A 414 7.17 -22.35 1.45
N GLY A 415 8.21 -23.19 1.41
CA GLY A 415 9.61 -22.77 1.47
C GLY A 415 10.02 -21.86 0.31
N VAL A 416 9.50 -22.09 -0.90
CA VAL A 416 9.82 -21.23 -2.05
C VAL A 416 9.11 -19.88 -1.95
N LEU A 417 7.89 -19.86 -1.38
CA LEU A 417 7.18 -18.60 -1.13
C LEU A 417 8.00 -17.70 -0.20
N TYR A 418 8.49 -18.25 0.92
CA TYR A 418 9.29 -17.49 1.88
C TYR A 418 10.67 -17.12 1.35
N GLU A 419 11.29 -17.96 0.52
CA GLU A 419 12.52 -17.67 -0.21
C GLU A 419 12.37 -16.43 -1.09
N GLU A 420 11.34 -16.40 -1.95
CA GLU A 420 11.07 -15.27 -2.83
C GLU A 420 10.69 -14.00 -2.05
N MET A 421 9.95 -14.12 -0.94
CA MET A 421 9.67 -12.97 -0.08
C MET A 421 10.94 -12.41 0.56
N CYS A 422 11.81 -13.26 1.12
CA CYS A 422 13.08 -12.81 1.69
C CYS A 422 13.96 -12.14 0.63
N TYR A 423 14.00 -12.71 -0.59
CA TYR A 423 14.68 -12.11 -1.72
C TYR A 423 14.19 -10.67 -1.98
N VAL A 424 12.87 -10.49 -2.14
CA VAL A 424 12.30 -9.18 -2.50
C VAL A 424 12.52 -8.16 -1.38
N LEU A 425 12.37 -8.57 -0.13
CA LEU A 425 12.53 -7.69 1.02
C LEU A 425 13.99 -7.27 1.27
N LEU A 426 14.99 -8.11 0.97
CA LEU A 426 16.40 -7.82 1.22
C LEU A 426 17.10 -7.04 0.09
N GLU A 427 16.58 -7.10 -1.14
CA GLU A 427 17.26 -6.55 -2.32
C GLU A 427 16.40 -5.52 -3.07
N ARG A 428 15.27 -5.96 -3.65
CA ARG A 428 14.54 -5.16 -4.66
C ARG A 428 13.75 -3.99 -4.10
N ARG A 429 13.40 -4.03 -2.81
CA ARG A 429 12.59 -2.97 -2.21
C ARG A 429 13.32 -1.62 -2.22
N ARG A 430 14.63 -1.57 -1.96
CA ARG A 430 15.42 -0.32 -2.03
C ARG A 430 15.56 0.22 -3.43
N GLU A 431 15.83 -0.68 -4.37
CA GLU A 431 15.96 -0.33 -5.79
C GLU A 431 14.67 0.36 -6.27
N SER A 432 13.51 -0.18 -5.87
CA SER A 432 12.19 0.43 -6.18
C SER A 432 11.97 1.79 -5.52
N LYS A 433 12.64 2.07 -4.39
CA LYS A 433 12.64 3.36 -3.69
C LYS A 433 13.77 4.31 -4.13
N SER A 434 14.63 3.88 -5.06
CA SER A 434 15.82 4.60 -5.53
C SER A 434 16.81 4.95 -4.40
N LEU A 435 16.94 4.08 -3.40
CA LEU A 435 17.85 4.27 -2.27
C LEU A 435 19.14 3.43 -2.45
N PRO A 436 20.35 4.02 -2.43
CA PRO A 436 21.61 3.28 -2.56
C PRO A 436 21.89 2.42 -1.32
N ASP A 437 22.42 1.21 -1.49
CA ASP A 437 22.79 0.32 -0.39
C ASP A 437 23.90 0.92 0.48
N SER A 438 23.57 1.35 1.70
CA SER A 438 24.55 1.96 2.61
C SER A 438 25.46 0.93 3.29
N LEU A 439 25.06 -0.34 3.32
CA LEU A 439 25.87 -1.41 3.92
C LEU A 439 26.87 -2.02 2.92
N ASN A 440 26.66 -1.84 1.61
CA ASN A 440 27.45 -2.50 0.56
C ASN A 440 27.55 -4.02 0.75
N LEU A 441 26.47 -4.67 1.19
CA LEU A 441 26.39 -6.12 1.35
C LEU A 441 25.48 -6.73 0.30
N THR A 442 25.84 -7.89 -0.24
CA THR A 442 24.94 -8.63 -1.14
C THR A 442 23.71 -9.15 -0.39
N ARG A 443 22.67 -9.54 -1.11
CA ARG A 443 21.46 -10.14 -0.52
C ARG A 443 21.81 -11.41 0.26
N GLU A 444 22.64 -12.28 -0.31
CA GLU A 444 23.07 -13.54 0.30
C GLU A 444 23.83 -13.29 1.60
N GLN A 445 24.69 -12.28 1.63
CA GLN A 445 25.41 -11.85 2.83
C GLN A 445 24.47 -11.34 3.93
N LYS A 446 23.49 -10.51 3.59
CA LYS A 446 22.46 -10.07 4.57
C LYS A 446 21.65 -11.25 5.08
N GLN A 447 21.32 -12.19 4.20
CA GLN A 447 20.54 -13.37 4.54
C GLN A 447 21.31 -14.29 5.49
N SER A 448 22.61 -14.55 5.28
CA SER A 448 23.40 -15.43 6.17
C SER A 448 23.44 -14.90 7.61
N ILE A 449 23.60 -13.58 7.76
CA ILE A 449 23.57 -12.92 9.08
C ILE A 449 22.19 -13.09 9.75
N LEU A 450 21.11 -12.94 8.98
CA LEU A 450 19.74 -13.11 9.49
C LEU A 450 19.38 -14.57 9.77
N GLN A 451 19.98 -15.53 9.07
CA GLN A 451 19.83 -16.96 9.33
C GLN A 451 20.42 -17.32 10.69
N VAL A 452 21.61 -16.82 11.02
CA VAL A 452 22.23 -16.99 12.35
C VAL A 452 21.35 -16.38 13.44
N LEU A 453 20.83 -15.17 13.22
CA LEU A 453 19.90 -14.52 14.16
C LEU A 453 18.63 -15.37 14.38
N ALA A 454 17.98 -15.78 13.29
CA ALA A 454 16.75 -16.56 13.35
C ALA A 454 16.94 -17.90 14.08
N PHE A 455 18.01 -18.61 13.73
CA PHE A 455 18.36 -19.89 14.29
C PHE A 455 18.60 -19.82 15.80
N GLU A 456 19.42 -18.87 16.25
CA GLU A 456 19.74 -18.75 17.68
C GLU A 456 18.53 -18.34 18.50
N LEU A 457 17.71 -17.40 18.00
CA LEU A 457 16.43 -17.06 18.62
C LEU A 457 15.49 -18.27 18.68
N LYS A 458 15.48 -19.12 17.65
CA LYS A 458 14.67 -20.34 17.63
C LYS A 458 15.13 -21.33 18.71
N CYS A 459 16.43 -21.59 18.81
CA CYS A 459 17.02 -22.45 19.84
C CYS A 459 16.67 -21.97 21.26
N GLN A 460 16.68 -20.66 21.47
CA GLN A 460 16.36 -20.06 22.76
C GLN A 460 14.85 -19.89 23.01
N LYS A 461 13.98 -20.26 22.06
CA LYS A 461 12.51 -20.08 22.10
C LYS A 461 12.09 -18.61 22.26
N ILE A 462 12.77 -17.73 21.55
CA ILE A 462 12.59 -16.28 21.61
C ILE A 462 11.96 -15.78 20.32
N ARG A 463 10.95 -14.91 20.47
CA ARG A 463 10.29 -14.19 19.39
C ARG A 463 10.74 -12.73 19.32
N GLU A 464 11.07 -12.16 20.48
CA GLU A 464 11.38 -10.75 20.67
C GLU A 464 12.70 -10.62 21.43
N PHE A 465 13.58 -9.74 20.98
CA PHE A 465 14.93 -9.58 21.50
C PHE A 465 15.28 -8.10 21.63
N ASP A 466 16.08 -7.75 22.64
CA ASP A 466 16.68 -6.42 22.72
C ASP A 466 17.89 -6.29 21.77
N LEU A 467 18.30 -5.05 21.47
CA LEU A 467 19.46 -4.82 20.59
C LEU A 467 20.72 -5.52 21.08
N THR A 468 21.00 -5.50 22.38
CA THR A 468 22.23 -6.08 22.95
C THR A 468 22.33 -7.57 22.66
N LYS A 469 21.21 -8.29 22.78
CA LYS A 469 21.12 -9.71 22.48
C LYS A 469 21.23 -9.96 20.98
N GLY A 470 20.47 -9.23 20.17
CA GLY A 470 20.52 -9.36 18.72
C GLY A 470 21.93 -9.12 18.18
N THR A 471 22.62 -8.10 18.71
CA THR A 471 23.97 -7.73 18.29
C THR A 471 24.99 -8.77 18.71
N ALA A 472 24.88 -9.32 19.92
CA ALA A 472 25.73 -10.42 20.37
C ALA A 472 25.59 -11.66 19.48
N ILE A 473 24.38 -12.01 19.04
CA ILE A 473 24.12 -13.17 18.19
C ILE A 473 24.74 -13.00 16.79
N ILE A 474 24.57 -11.83 16.16
CA ILE A 474 25.03 -11.63 14.78
C ILE A 474 26.50 -11.21 14.65
N LYS A 475 27.16 -10.86 15.77
CA LYS A 475 28.47 -10.21 15.76
C LYS A 475 29.50 -11.00 14.95
N ASP A 476 29.66 -12.28 15.26
CA ASP A 476 30.71 -13.10 14.66
C ASP A 476 30.45 -13.33 13.17
N GLU A 477 29.20 -13.62 12.79
CA GLU A 477 28.81 -13.79 11.38
C GLU A 477 28.96 -12.49 10.58
N LEU A 478 28.56 -11.36 11.15
CA LEU A 478 28.74 -10.05 10.52
C LEU A 478 30.23 -9.73 10.32
N THR A 479 31.08 -10.04 11.30
CA THR A 479 32.53 -9.87 11.17
C THR A 479 33.11 -10.78 10.07
N ASN A 480 32.63 -12.02 9.95
CA ASN A 480 33.09 -12.94 8.89
C ASN A 480 32.70 -12.46 7.49
N VAL A 481 31.50 -11.88 7.36
CA VAL A 481 30.93 -11.42 6.09
C VAL A 481 31.46 -10.05 5.65
N ALA A 482 31.56 -9.10 6.58
CA ALA A 482 31.81 -7.69 6.30
C ALA A 482 33.12 -7.16 6.90
N GLY A 483 33.83 -7.96 7.70
CA GLY A 483 34.88 -7.48 8.59
C GLY A 483 34.32 -6.55 9.68
N ASN A 484 35.19 -5.77 10.32
CA ASN A 484 34.79 -4.79 11.35
C ASN A 484 34.32 -3.44 10.75
N LYS A 485 33.82 -3.45 9.51
CA LYS A 485 33.36 -2.23 8.81
C LYS A 485 31.96 -1.80 9.25
N ILE A 486 31.15 -2.76 9.67
CA ILE A 486 29.74 -2.54 10.03
C ILE A 486 29.55 -2.89 11.49
N ILE A 487 28.98 -1.95 12.23
CA ILE A 487 28.59 -2.16 13.63
C ILE A 487 27.30 -3.01 13.64
N PRO A 488 27.20 -4.09 14.43
CA PRO A 488 26.01 -4.95 14.49
C PRO A 488 24.69 -4.19 14.71
N GLU A 489 24.69 -3.18 15.59
CA GLU A 489 23.53 -2.35 15.88
C GLU A 489 23.04 -1.62 14.62
N THR A 490 23.98 -1.15 13.80
CA THR A 490 23.68 -0.51 12.51
C THR A 490 23.07 -1.48 11.53
N PHE A 491 23.50 -2.75 11.51
CA PHE A 491 22.91 -3.78 10.66
C PHE A 491 21.44 -4.04 11.03
N ILE A 492 21.13 -4.27 12.31
CA ILE A 492 19.75 -4.55 12.75
C ILE A 492 18.83 -3.37 12.44
N LYS A 493 19.26 -2.14 12.75
CA LYS A 493 18.51 -0.91 12.44
C LYS A 493 18.34 -0.71 10.93
N TYR A 494 19.34 -1.09 10.13
CA TYR A 494 19.21 -1.09 8.67
C TYR A 494 18.15 -2.07 8.19
N ILE A 495 18.18 -3.32 8.65
CA ILE A 495 17.18 -4.33 8.26
C ILE A 495 15.78 -3.92 8.70
N GLU A 496 15.62 -3.34 9.89
CA GLU A 496 14.34 -2.82 10.39
C GLU A 496 13.79 -1.71 9.49
N SER A 497 14.56 -0.65 9.28
CA SER A 497 14.11 0.52 8.55
C SER A 497 13.80 0.19 7.09
N ASP A 498 14.61 -0.68 6.49
CA ASP A 498 14.68 -0.83 5.04
C ASP A 498 13.92 -2.04 4.49
N SER A 499 14.24 -3.24 5.00
CA SER A 499 13.61 -4.48 4.52
C SER A 499 12.21 -4.66 5.11
N GLY A 500 12.01 -4.25 6.37
CA GLY A 500 10.84 -4.61 7.15
C GLY A 500 10.74 -6.10 7.49
N LEU A 501 11.82 -6.88 7.32
CA LEU A 501 11.92 -8.28 7.81
C LEU A 501 12.12 -8.35 9.32
N ILE A 502 12.80 -7.36 9.89
CA ILE A 502 12.83 -7.10 11.33
C ILE A 502 11.92 -5.90 11.57
N VAL A 503 11.21 -5.91 12.70
CA VAL A 503 10.42 -4.78 13.17
C VAL A 503 10.78 -4.51 14.62
N GLU A 504 10.80 -3.23 14.97
CA GLU A 504 10.85 -2.81 16.37
C GLU A 504 9.41 -2.84 16.92
N ILE A 505 9.18 -3.71 17.90
CA ILE A 505 7.86 -4.03 18.48
C ILE A 505 7.55 -3.06 19.62
N GLU A 506 8.54 -2.71 20.42
CA GLU A 506 8.51 -1.70 21.46
C GLU A 506 9.89 -1.02 21.48
N GLU A 507 10.00 0.12 22.17
CA GLU A 507 11.27 0.87 22.20
C GLU A 507 12.43 -0.03 22.67
N GLY A 508 13.40 -0.25 21.77
CA GLY A 508 14.56 -1.11 22.03
C GLY A 508 14.30 -2.63 21.92
N VAL A 509 13.07 -3.05 21.62
CA VAL A 509 12.66 -4.46 21.48
C VAL A 509 12.31 -4.77 20.04
N TYR A 510 12.98 -5.76 19.47
CA TYR A 510 12.93 -6.13 18.06
C TYR A 510 12.42 -7.55 17.89
N GLY A 511 11.87 -7.87 16.73
CA GLY A 511 11.50 -9.22 16.35
C GLY A 511 11.43 -9.37 14.85
N PHE A 512 11.32 -10.61 14.38
CA PHE A 512 10.96 -10.82 12.98
C PHE A 512 9.55 -10.30 12.73
N ALA A 513 9.39 -9.67 11.57
CA ALA A 513 8.15 -9.27 10.95
C ALA A 513 6.98 -10.25 11.16
N HIS A 514 7.29 -11.53 10.96
CA HIS A 514 6.39 -12.65 11.14
C HIS A 514 7.22 -13.89 11.53
N LEU A 515 6.64 -14.77 12.34
CA LEU A 515 7.33 -15.98 12.79
C LEU A 515 7.73 -16.89 11.63
N SER A 516 6.94 -16.93 10.54
CA SER A 516 7.30 -17.71 9.34
C SER A 516 8.64 -17.30 8.72
N PHE A 517 9.04 -16.03 8.80
CA PHE A 517 10.37 -15.61 8.31
C PHE A 517 11.48 -16.15 9.20
N GLN A 518 11.29 -16.10 10.52
CA GLN A 518 12.21 -16.72 11.48
C GLN A 518 12.31 -18.23 11.22
N ASP A 519 11.18 -18.92 11.03
CA ASP A 519 11.13 -20.36 10.78
C ASP A 519 11.81 -20.75 9.47
N TYR A 520 11.57 -19.98 8.40
CA TYR A 520 12.21 -20.18 7.11
C TYR A 520 13.72 -19.98 7.20
N LEU A 521 14.20 -18.85 7.74
CA LEU A 521 15.62 -18.56 7.88
C LEU A 521 16.32 -19.60 8.78
N THR A 522 15.65 -20.07 9.83
CA THR A 522 16.13 -21.17 10.67
C THR A 522 16.26 -22.47 9.86
N ALA A 523 15.25 -22.83 9.06
CA ALA A 523 15.28 -24.05 8.26
C ALA A 523 16.43 -24.03 7.23
N VAL A 524 16.71 -22.85 6.65
CA VAL A 524 17.87 -22.67 5.77
C VAL A 524 19.18 -22.81 6.55
N GLN A 525 19.31 -22.17 7.71
CA GLN A 525 20.51 -22.28 8.56
C GLN A 525 20.80 -23.75 8.92
N VAL A 526 19.80 -24.47 9.44
CA VAL A 526 19.92 -25.87 9.85
C VAL A 526 20.48 -26.73 8.72
N LYS A 527 20.01 -26.49 7.49
CA LYS A 527 20.50 -27.20 6.32
C LYS A 527 21.94 -26.84 6.00
N GLU A 528 22.29 -25.56 5.96
CA GLU A 528 23.63 -25.10 5.58
C GLU A 528 24.70 -25.54 6.58
N VAL A 529 24.39 -25.56 7.88
CA VAL A 529 25.30 -26.04 8.92
C VAL A 529 25.18 -27.54 9.23
N ASN A 530 24.38 -28.28 8.47
CA ASN A 530 24.13 -29.73 8.64
C ASN A 530 23.69 -30.15 10.06
N GLN A 531 22.84 -29.34 10.70
CA GLN A 531 22.33 -29.59 12.07
C GLN A 531 20.97 -30.28 12.10
N GLU A 532 20.74 -31.24 11.20
CA GLU A 532 19.48 -32.02 11.13
C GLU A 532 19.15 -32.72 12.45
N GLN A 533 20.16 -33.12 13.22
CA GLN A 533 19.97 -33.75 14.53
C GLN A 533 19.13 -32.88 15.47
N LEU A 534 19.24 -31.55 15.40
CA LEU A 534 18.43 -30.65 16.20
C LEU A 534 16.93 -30.80 15.88
N LEU A 535 16.57 -31.01 14.62
CA LEU A 535 15.18 -31.23 14.20
C LEU A 535 14.68 -32.60 14.66
N ILE A 536 15.54 -33.62 14.59
CA ILE A 536 15.25 -34.97 15.11
C ILE A 536 14.95 -34.91 16.61
N ASP A 537 15.82 -34.25 17.38
CA ASP A 537 15.66 -34.11 18.84
C ASP A 537 14.41 -33.31 19.22
N ASN A 538 13.94 -32.44 18.32
CA ASN A 538 12.78 -31.57 18.54
C ASN A 538 11.52 -31.97 17.75
N ILE A 539 11.45 -33.18 17.17
CA ILE A 539 10.32 -33.66 16.34
C ILE A 539 8.97 -33.66 17.09
N ASN A 540 9.01 -33.70 18.43
CA ASN A 540 7.84 -33.68 19.31
C ASN A 540 7.48 -32.28 19.85
N HIS A 541 8.17 -31.23 19.40
CA HIS A 541 7.96 -29.87 19.87
C HIS A 541 7.31 -28.98 18.79
N ASP A 542 6.11 -28.50 19.08
CA ASP A 542 5.31 -27.64 18.18
C ASP A 542 6.09 -26.39 17.73
N TRP A 543 6.97 -25.89 18.59
CA TRP A 543 7.87 -24.78 18.25
C TRP A 543 8.70 -25.05 16.99
N TRP A 544 9.14 -26.29 16.75
CA TRP A 544 9.97 -26.65 15.59
C TRP A 544 9.17 -27.19 14.40
N ALA A 545 7.85 -27.37 14.55
CA ALA A 545 7.00 -27.99 13.54
C ALA A 545 7.09 -27.31 12.16
N GLU A 546 7.03 -25.98 12.11
CA GLU A 546 7.12 -25.26 10.83
C GLU A 546 8.53 -25.28 10.25
N VAL A 547 9.57 -25.23 11.07
CA VAL A 547 10.97 -25.37 10.61
C VAL A 547 11.16 -26.72 9.92
N ILE A 548 10.62 -27.80 10.50
CA ILE A 548 10.68 -29.15 9.92
C ILE A 548 9.96 -29.22 8.58
N ARG A 549 8.76 -28.62 8.48
CA ARG A 549 7.99 -28.53 7.22
C ARG A 549 8.72 -27.72 6.15
N LEU A 550 9.44 -26.67 6.54
CA LEU A 550 10.20 -25.83 5.61
C LEU A 550 11.54 -26.47 5.20
N TYR A 551 12.10 -27.31 6.07
CA TYR A 551 13.31 -28.08 5.81
C TYR A 551 13.06 -29.26 4.86
N ALA A 552 11.95 -29.98 5.03
CA ALA A 552 11.64 -31.22 4.30
C ALA A 552 11.76 -31.15 2.76
N PRO A 553 11.21 -30.14 2.06
CA PRO A 553 11.15 -30.11 0.58
C PRO A 553 12.50 -30.09 -0.13
N LYS A 554 13.57 -29.70 0.56
CA LYS A 554 14.91 -29.63 -0.02
C LYS A 554 15.84 -30.77 0.43
N ASN A 555 15.38 -31.70 1.29
CA ASN A 555 16.22 -32.68 1.99
C ASN A 555 15.62 -34.11 2.03
N ASP A 556 16.45 -35.09 2.36
CA ASP A 556 16.00 -36.45 2.69
C ASP A 556 15.43 -36.45 4.11
N THR A 557 14.18 -36.88 4.27
CA THR A 557 13.46 -36.81 5.56
C THR A 557 13.35 -38.15 6.27
N SER A 558 14.04 -39.19 5.78
CA SER A 558 13.95 -40.56 6.32
C SER A 558 14.27 -40.59 7.82
N LYS A 559 15.34 -39.92 8.26
CA LYS A 559 15.73 -39.88 9.68
C LYS A 559 14.72 -39.14 10.58
N LEU A 560 14.06 -38.11 10.05
CA LEU A 560 13.01 -37.39 10.78
C LEU A 560 11.78 -38.28 10.97
N ILE A 561 11.43 -39.08 9.96
CA ILE A 561 10.33 -40.04 10.03
C ILE A 561 10.69 -41.18 11.01
N GLU A 562 11.93 -41.68 10.97
CA GLU A 562 12.40 -42.68 11.93
C GLU A 562 12.32 -42.17 13.38
N ALA A 563 12.80 -40.95 13.64
CA ALA A 563 12.70 -40.33 14.96
C ALA A 563 11.25 -40.20 15.46
N ALA A 564 10.32 -39.87 14.57
CA ALA A 564 8.90 -39.83 14.88
C ALA A 564 8.31 -41.22 15.18
N LEU A 565 8.78 -42.26 14.48
CA LEU A 565 8.38 -43.65 14.72
C LEU A 565 8.92 -44.21 16.04
N ASP A 566 10.14 -43.82 16.41
CA ASP A 566 10.78 -44.24 17.67
C ASP A 566 10.08 -43.64 18.90
N ASN A 567 9.58 -42.40 18.78
CA ASN A 567 8.87 -41.70 19.85
C ASN A 567 7.54 -41.09 19.34
N PRO A 568 6.50 -41.92 19.12
CA PRO A 568 5.28 -41.50 18.45
C PRO A 568 4.38 -40.67 19.36
N THR A 569 4.18 -39.41 18.97
CA THR A 569 3.14 -38.51 19.47
C THR A 569 2.20 -38.14 18.33
N GLU A 570 1.07 -37.52 18.65
CA GLU A 570 0.17 -37.00 17.59
C GLU A 570 0.91 -36.02 16.67
N LEU A 571 1.71 -35.13 17.24
CA LEU A 571 2.48 -34.13 16.50
C LEU A 571 3.59 -34.78 15.65
N SER A 572 4.40 -35.67 16.22
CA SER A 572 5.51 -36.27 15.46
C SER A 572 5.01 -37.15 14.33
N LEU A 573 3.90 -37.88 14.51
CA LEU A 573 3.30 -38.66 13.43
C LEU A 573 2.71 -37.75 12.34
N ILE A 574 2.04 -36.64 12.69
CA ILE A 574 1.60 -35.64 11.72
C ILE A 574 2.81 -35.12 10.92
N LEU A 575 3.87 -34.68 11.62
CA LEU A 575 5.09 -34.19 10.98
C LEU A 575 5.80 -35.25 10.12
N ALA A 576 5.78 -36.51 10.53
CA ALA A 576 6.33 -37.62 9.74
C ALA A 576 5.58 -37.79 8.41
N PHE A 577 4.25 -37.72 8.43
CA PHE A 577 3.46 -37.74 7.20
C PHE A 577 3.68 -36.51 6.34
N ASP A 578 3.89 -35.34 6.96
CA ASP A 578 4.24 -34.13 6.21
C ASP A 578 5.62 -34.23 5.56
N CYS A 579 6.58 -34.80 6.28
CA CYS A 579 7.90 -35.15 5.77
C CYS A 579 7.83 -36.19 4.65
N LEU A 580 6.87 -37.12 4.69
CA LEU A 580 6.63 -38.11 3.64
C LEU A 580 6.05 -37.47 2.37
N ASP A 581 5.07 -36.58 2.55
CA ASP A 581 4.32 -35.95 1.46
C ASP A 581 5.14 -34.84 0.79
N GLU A 582 5.87 -34.03 1.57
CA GLU A 582 6.60 -32.85 1.08
C GLU A 582 8.12 -33.10 0.93
N GLY A 583 8.68 -34.17 1.51
CA GLY A 583 10.12 -34.44 1.50
C GLY A 583 10.70 -34.63 0.10
N LYS A 584 11.95 -34.17 -0.11
CA LYS A 584 12.63 -34.37 -1.41
C LYS A 584 12.85 -35.86 -1.70
N LYS A 585 13.18 -36.63 -0.68
CA LYS A 585 13.41 -38.08 -0.73
C LYS A 585 13.05 -38.72 0.61
N VAL A 586 12.51 -39.95 0.54
CA VAL A 586 12.27 -40.83 1.70
C VAL A 586 12.61 -42.25 1.27
N GLN A 587 13.32 -42.99 2.12
CA GLN A 587 13.63 -44.41 1.89
C GLN A 587 12.34 -45.24 1.89
N GLN A 588 12.25 -46.19 0.94
CA GLN A 588 11.05 -47.01 0.75
C GLN A 588 10.67 -47.79 2.02
N GLU A 589 11.64 -48.37 2.72
CA GLU A 589 11.43 -49.10 3.96
C GLU A 589 10.83 -48.22 5.06
N VAL A 590 11.27 -46.96 5.16
CA VAL A 590 10.77 -45.99 6.14
C VAL A 590 9.33 -45.57 5.83
N ARG A 591 9.00 -45.38 4.53
CA ARG A 591 7.63 -45.12 4.08
C ARG A 591 6.68 -46.24 4.49
N GLU A 592 7.03 -47.48 4.16
CA GLU A 592 6.21 -48.65 4.48
C GLU A 592 6.03 -48.83 5.98
N ARG A 593 7.08 -48.59 6.77
CA ARG A 593 6.99 -48.60 8.24
C ARG A 593 6.03 -47.55 8.78
N LEU A 594 6.05 -46.32 8.26
CA LEU A 594 5.15 -45.25 8.71
C LEU A 594 3.68 -45.54 8.36
N GLU A 595 3.42 -46.01 7.14
CA GLU A 595 2.07 -46.36 6.71
C GLU A 595 1.52 -47.54 7.51
N LYS A 596 2.31 -48.60 7.66
CA LYS A 596 1.96 -49.78 8.47
C LYS A 596 1.70 -49.41 9.93
N LYS A 597 2.53 -48.54 10.52
CA LYS A 597 2.36 -48.08 11.90
C LYS A 597 1.02 -47.36 12.11
N LEU A 598 0.58 -46.55 11.15
CA LEU A 598 -0.73 -45.88 11.22
C LEU A 598 -1.87 -46.88 11.13
N GLU A 599 -1.79 -47.89 10.26
CA GLU A 599 -2.80 -48.95 10.15
C GLU A 599 -2.88 -49.81 11.41
N GLU A 600 -1.74 -50.18 11.99
CA GLU A 600 -1.67 -50.91 13.26
C GLU A 600 -2.24 -50.09 14.43
N ASP A 601 -1.85 -48.81 14.55
CA ASP A 601 -2.34 -47.95 15.63
C ASP A 601 -3.86 -47.70 15.52
N LEU A 602 -4.43 -47.58 14.31
CA LEU A 602 -5.88 -47.46 14.11
C LEU A 602 -6.65 -48.69 14.60
N ASN A 603 -6.08 -49.88 14.41
CA ASN A 603 -6.66 -51.16 14.82
C ASN A 603 -6.24 -51.59 16.23
N SER A 604 -5.53 -50.73 16.97
CA SER A 604 -5.05 -51.05 18.31
C SER A 604 -6.21 -51.25 19.29
N PRO A 605 -6.15 -52.28 20.16
CA PRO A 605 -7.11 -52.44 21.25
C PRO A 605 -6.97 -51.37 22.34
N ASP A 606 -5.88 -50.59 22.33
CA ASP A 606 -5.70 -49.43 23.21
C ASP A 606 -6.41 -48.20 22.61
N GLN A 607 -7.46 -47.76 23.30
CA GLN A 607 -8.28 -46.61 22.90
C GLN A 607 -7.46 -45.33 22.71
N HIS A 608 -6.44 -45.08 23.54
CA HIS A 608 -5.63 -43.87 23.44
C HIS A 608 -4.78 -43.87 22.16
N ILE A 609 -4.26 -45.04 21.78
CA ILE A 609 -3.48 -45.22 20.54
C ILE A 609 -4.39 -45.11 19.31
N SER A 610 -5.55 -45.78 19.32
CA SER A 610 -6.52 -45.72 18.23
C SER A 610 -7.06 -44.30 18.01
N ASP A 611 -7.43 -43.59 19.08
CA ASP A 611 -7.90 -42.20 19.01
C ASP A 611 -6.83 -41.26 18.42
N ARG A 612 -5.56 -41.41 18.84
CA ARG A 612 -4.44 -40.64 18.30
C ARG A 612 -4.28 -40.90 16.81
N ALA A 613 -4.26 -42.16 16.38
CA ALA A 613 -4.15 -42.52 14.97
C ALA A 613 -5.33 -42.03 14.14
N GLY A 614 -6.54 -42.05 14.73
CA GLY A 614 -7.73 -41.44 14.15
C GLY A 614 -7.52 -39.95 13.88
N ARG A 615 -7.00 -39.18 14.85
CA ARG A 615 -6.70 -37.75 14.67
C ARG A 615 -5.62 -37.49 13.63
N VAL A 616 -4.55 -38.30 13.60
CA VAL A 616 -3.51 -38.22 12.56
C VAL A 616 -4.10 -38.47 11.17
N LYS A 617 -4.91 -39.53 11.01
CA LYS A 617 -5.58 -39.85 9.73
C LYS A 617 -6.53 -38.73 9.28
N LEU A 618 -7.28 -38.15 10.23
CA LEU A 618 -8.20 -37.06 9.95
C LEU A 618 -7.44 -35.80 9.49
N SER A 619 -6.31 -35.48 10.14
CA SER A 619 -5.42 -34.39 9.73
C SER A 619 -4.87 -34.59 8.31
N ARG A 620 -4.53 -35.83 7.93
CA ARG A 620 -4.11 -36.15 6.55
C ARG A 620 -5.26 -35.98 5.55
N LEU A 621 -6.45 -36.47 5.87
CA LEU A 621 -7.60 -36.36 4.97
C LEU A 621 -7.98 -34.91 4.71
N THR A 622 -7.94 -34.05 5.73
CA THR A 622 -8.16 -32.61 5.55
C THR A 622 -7.14 -31.97 4.61
N LYS A 623 -5.91 -32.49 4.54
CA LYS A 623 -4.87 -32.02 3.60
C LYS A 623 -5.01 -32.58 2.19
N ILE A 624 -5.55 -33.77 2.05
CA ILE A 624 -5.76 -34.41 0.73
C ILE A 624 -6.96 -33.77 0.03
N THR A 625 -8.01 -33.39 0.76
CA THR A 625 -9.17 -32.69 0.18
C THR A 625 -8.88 -31.24 -0.22
N SER A 626 -7.76 -30.68 0.23
CA SER A 626 -7.26 -29.32 -0.08
C SER A 626 -6.20 -29.26 -1.19
N ASN A 627 -5.71 -30.41 -1.67
CA ASN A 627 -4.74 -30.52 -2.78
C ASN A 627 -5.44 -30.95 -4.06
#